data_AF-A0A960MF20-F1
#
_entry.id   AF-A0A960MF20-F1
#
_cell.length_a   1.000
_cell.length_b   1.000
_cell.length_c   1.000
_cell.angle_alpha   90.00
_cell.angle_beta   90.00
_cell.angle_gamma   90.00
#
_symmetry.space_group_name_H-M   'P 1'
#
loop_
_entity.id
_entity.type
_entity.pdbx_description
1 polymer ?
#
loop_
_entity_poly.entity_id
_entity_poly.type
_entity_poly.pdbx_seq_one_letter_code
_entity_poly.pdbx_strand_id
1 'polypeptide(L)'
;MKRSLLLSLATCLVSVSSAFADNASRLVIGAEAGRGVAVIDPAAGNKVLFHKKIGAVHDLQLLPNGNLLTQDGWPKVIEITLPGGEVVWSYDAAQQNREDGKKVEVHACQRLANGSTL
;
A
#
# COMPACT_ATOMS: atom_id res chain seq x y z
N MET A 1 -22.71 -26.44 48.96
CA MET A 1 -21.38 -26.74 48.41
C MET A 1 -21.33 -26.29 46.95
N LYS A 2 -20.77 -25.10 46.66
CA LYS A 2 -20.67 -24.54 45.31
C LYS A 2 -19.21 -24.63 44.86
N ARG A 3 -18.92 -25.34 43.77
CA ARG A 3 -17.60 -25.36 43.13
C ARG A 3 -17.67 -24.55 41.85
N SER A 4 -17.14 -23.33 41.87
CA SER A 4 -16.90 -22.53 40.66
C SER A 4 -15.67 -23.07 39.95
N LEU A 5 -15.83 -23.43 38.67
CA LEU A 5 -14.74 -23.79 37.78
C LEU A 5 -14.37 -22.53 36.99
N LEU A 6 -13.21 -21.93 37.28
CA LEU A 6 -12.66 -20.83 36.48
C LEU A 6 -11.97 -21.42 35.25
N LEU A 7 -12.54 -21.17 34.07
CA LEU A 7 -11.93 -21.47 32.79
C LEU A 7 -10.92 -20.35 32.45
N SER A 8 -9.63 -20.65 32.52
CA SER A 8 -8.56 -19.76 32.07
C SER A 8 -8.50 -19.75 30.54
N LEU A 9 -8.92 -18.64 29.92
CA LEU A 9 -8.79 -18.42 28.49
C LEU A 9 -7.35 -17.99 28.18
N ALA A 10 -6.55 -18.91 27.64
CA ALA A 10 -5.19 -18.61 27.19
C ALA A 10 -5.24 -17.87 25.84
N THR A 11 -4.96 -16.56 25.86
CA THR A 11 -4.81 -15.75 24.65
C THR A 11 -3.47 -16.08 24.00
N CYS A 12 -3.50 -16.86 22.92
CA CYS A 12 -2.33 -17.12 22.09
C CYS A 12 -2.08 -15.88 21.22
N LEU A 13 -1.09 -15.04 21.58
CA LEU A 13 -0.58 -14.01 20.66
C LEU A 13 0.15 -14.73 19.53
N VAL A 14 -0.52 -14.88 18.39
CA VAL A 14 0.14 -15.27 17.15
C VAL A 14 0.87 -14.03 16.63
N SER A 15 2.17 -13.97 16.88
CA SER A 15 3.07 -13.04 16.21
C SER A 15 3.14 -13.44 14.73
N VAL A 16 2.33 -12.79 13.89
CA VAL A 16 2.47 -12.88 12.44
C VAL A 16 3.75 -12.12 12.08
N SER A 17 4.87 -12.84 11.97
CA SER A 17 6.09 -12.28 11.39
C SER A 17 5.80 -11.94 9.94
N SER A 18 5.62 -10.65 9.66
CA SER A 18 5.48 -10.17 8.30
C SER A 18 6.79 -10.38 7.56
N ALA A 19 6.82 -11.32 6.62
CA ALA A 19 7.99 -11.56 5.76
C ALA A 19 8.42 -10.30 4.98
N PHE A 20 7.55 -9.27 4.92
CA PHE A 20 7.89 -7.96 4.37
C PHE A 20 8.84 -7.16 5.28
N ALA A 21 8.73 -7.27 6.61
CA ALA A 21 9.52 -6.46 7.55
C ALA A 21 11.00 -6.89 7.57
N ASP A 22 11.28 -8.20 7.62
CA ASP A 22 12.67 -8.73 7.64
C ASP A 22 13.38 -8.66 6.27
N ASN A 23 12.66 -8.38 5.18
CA ASN A 23 13.21 -8.36 3.82
C ASN A 23 12.94 -7.08 3.03
N ALA A 24 12.37 -6.04 3.62
CA ALA A 24 12.04 -4.81 2.89
C ALA A 24 13.24 -4.23 2.11
N SER A 25 14.46 -4.34 2.66
CA SER A 25 15.69 -3.85 2.02
C SER A 25 16.14 -4.64 0.77
N ARG A 26 15.51 -5.79 0.48
CA ARG A 26 15.82 -6.61 -0.72
C ARG A 26 14.68 -6.67 -1.74
N LEU A 27 13.48 -6.21 -1.39
CA LEU A 27 12.33 -6.28 -2.28
C LEU A 27 12.44 -5.23 -3.38
N VAL A 28 12.00 -5.59 -4.57
CA VAL A 28 11.85 -4.66 -5.69
C VAL A 28 10.38 -4.35 -5.86
N ILE A 29 10.04 -3.07 -5.86
CA ILE A 29 8.70 -2.59 -6.18
C ILE A 29 8.77 -1.92 -7.54
N GLY A 30 7.95 -2.38 -8.47
CA GLY A 30 7.88 -1.84 -9.82
C GLY A 30 6.44 -1.71 -10.27
N ALA A 31 6.20 -0.80 -11.20
CA ALA A 31 4.90 -0.59 -11.78
C ALA A 31 5.00 -0.44 -13.30
N GLU A 32 3.95 -0.86 -13.97
CA GLU A 32 3.78 -0.69 -15.40
C GLU A 32 2.38 -0.16 -15.69
N ALA A 33 2.33 0.95 -16.44
CA ALA A 33 1.09 1.64 -16.76
C ALA A 33 0.07 0.69 -17.39
N GLY A 34 -1.11 0.58 -16.77
CA GLY A 34 -2.20 -0.29 -17.24
C GLY A 34 -2.03 -1.79 -16.96
N ARG A 35 -0.85 -2.24 -16.49
CA ARG A 35 -0.64 -3.63 -16.04
C ARG A 35 -0.77 -3.75 -14.52
N GLY A 36 -0.10 -2.88 -13.78
CA GLY A 36 -0.20 -2.87 -12.33
C GLY A 36 1.09 -2.55 -11.62
N VAL A 37 1.05 -2.63 -10.30
CA VAL A 37 2.21 -2.63 -9.42
C VAL A 37 2.50 -4.06 -8.95
N ALA A 38 3.78 -4.40 -8.85
CA ALA A 38 4.25 -5.67 -8.34
C ALA A 38 5.32 -5.48 -7.26
N VAL A 39 5.32 -6.39 -6.29
CA VAL A 39 6.45 -6.58 -5.36
C VAL A 39 7.11 -7.90 -5.69
N ILE A 40 8.41 -7.86 -5.94
CA ILE A 40 9.22 -8.99 -6.37
C ILE A 40 10.29 -9.26 -5.32
N ASP A 41 10.52 -10.54 -5.02
CA ASP A 41 11.66 -11.00 -4.23
C ASP A 41 12.74 -11.59 -5.15
N PRO A 42 13.81 -10.85 -5.47
CA PRO A 42 14.88 -11.34 -6.33
C PRO A 42 15.60 -12.56 -5.74
N ALA A 43 15.75 -12.61 -4.41
CA ALA A 43 16.44 -13.72 -3.74
C ALA A 43 15.63 -15.03 -3.80
N ALA A 44 14.33 -14.96 -4.06
CA ALA A 44 13.45 -16.10 -4.27
C ALA A 44 13.24 -16.41 -5.77
N GLY A 45 14.24 -16.14 -6.61
CA GLY A 45 14.16 -16.39 -8.05
C GLY A 45 13.14 -15.48 -8.75
N ASN A 46 13.09 -14.20 -8.37
CA ASN A 46 12.16 -13.20 -8.89
C ASN A 46 10.67 -13.56 -8.66
N LYS A 47 10.37 -14.19 -7.53
CA LYS A 47 8.98 -14.51 -7.18
C LYS A 47 8.16 -13.22 -7.01
N VAL A 48 7.02 -13.15 -7.70
CA VAL A 48 6.02 -12.09 -7.47
C VAL A 48 5.31 -12.39 -6.15
N LEU A 49 5.52 -11.54 -5.15
CA LEU A 49 4.90 -11.65 -3.83
C LEU A 49 3.55 -10.94 -3.78
N PHE A 50 3.39 -9.91 -4.58
CA PHE A 50 2.18 -9.10 -4.67
C PHE A 50 2.02 -8.57 -6.09
N HIS A 51 0.78 -8.51 -6.55
CA HIS A 51 0.42 -7.80 -7.78
C HIS A 51 -0.96 -7.18 -7.62
N LYS A 52 -1.09 -5.91 -7.97
CA LYS A 52 -2.37 -5.22 -8.05
C LYS A 52 -2.47 -4.46 -9.36
N LYS A 53 -3.53 -4.73 -10.12
CA LYS A 53 -3.87 -3.95 -11.31
C LYS A 53 -4.22 -2.52 -10.88
N ILE A 54 -3.58 -1.56 -11.53
CA ILE A 54 -3.80 -0.12 -11.39
C ILE A 54 -3.74 0.52 -12.78
N GLY A 55 -4.24 1.75 -12.89
CA GLY A 55 -4.18 2.56 -14.11
C GLY A 55 -2.76 3.05 -14.48
N ALA A 56 -2.71 4.22 -15.11
CA ALA A 56 -1.44 4.90 -15.39
C ALA A 56 -0.70 5.26 -14.09
N VAL A 57 0.62 5.19 -14.14
CA VAL A 57 1.52 5.51 -13.01
C VAL A 57 2.75 6.26 -13.52
N HIS A 58 3.13 7.31 -12.80
CA HIS A 58 4.45 7.93 -12.90
C HIS A 58 5.31 7.77 -11.63
N ASP A 59 4.67 7.57 -10.47
CA ASP A 59 5.36 7.61 -9.18
C ASP A 59 4.87 6.49 -8.24
N LEU A 60 5.78 6.01 -7.40
CA LEU A 60 5.54 4.97 -6.41
C LEU A 60 6.49 5.14 -5.22
N GLN A 61 5.94 5.15 -4.01
CA GLN A 61 6.69 5.37 -2.78
C GLN A 61 6.27 4.37 -1.72
N LEU A 62 7.23 3.57 -1.24
CA LEU A 62 7.03 2.77 -0.05
C LEU A 62 7.11 3.68 1.17
N LEU A 63 6.01 3.77 1.91
CA LEU A 63 5.89 4.61 3.10
C LEU A 63 6.48 3.90 4.33
N PRO A 64 6.87 4.64 5.39
CA PRO A 64 7.42 4.05 6.62
C PRO A 64 6.48 3.05 7.33
N ASN A 65 5.17 3.16 7.11
CA ASN A 65 4.17 2.22 7.65
C ASN A 65 4.05 0.91 6.83
N GLY A 66 4.83 0.76 5.75
CA GLY A 66 4.80 -0.40 4.85
C GLY A 66 3.72 -0.34 3.77
N ASN A 67 2.91 0.72 3.73
CA ASN A 67 1.97 0.95 2.64
C ASN A 67 2.68 1.53 1.42
N LEU A 68 2.04 1.42 0.26
CA LEU A 68 2.51 2.02 -0.97
C LEU A 68 1.65 3.22 -1.36
N LEU A 69 2.27 4.38 -1.51
CA LEU A 69 1.65 5.55 -2.14
C LEU A 69 1.95 5.51 -3.64
N THR A 70 0.93 5.56 -4.48
CA THR A 70 1.07 5.52 -5.94
C THR A 70 -0.16 6.10 -6.63
N GLN A 71 -0.27 5.97 -7.95
CA GLN A 71 -1.40 6.42 -8.73
C GLN A 71 -2.30 5.25 -9.15
N ASP A 72 -3.57 5.55 -9.41
CA ASP A 72 -4.50 4.66 -10.10
C ASP A 72 -5.18 5.42 -11.24
N GLY A 73 -4.41 5.63 -12.30
CA GLY A 73 -4.76 6.54 -13.39
C GLY A 73 -4.24 7.96 -13.14
N TRP A 74 -4.27 8.77 -14.20
CA TRP A 74 -3.61 10.08 -14.23
C TRP A 74 -3.99 11.06 -13.10
N PRO A 75 -5.27 11.20 -12.68
CA PRO A 75 -5.63 12.22 -11.71
C PRO A 75 -5.61 11.71 -10.26
N LYS A 76 -5.51 10.40 -10.05
CA LYS A 76 -5.85 9.77 -8.76
C LYS A 76 -4.61 9.20 -8.08
N VAL A 77 -4.33 9.71 -6.89
CA VAL A 77 -3.31 9.19 -5.97
C VAL A 77 -3.99 8.30 -4.93
N ILE A 78 -3.39 7.16 -4.61
CA ILE A 78 -3.89 6.19 -3.64
C ILE A 78 -2.77 5.73 -2.71
N GLU A 79 -3.13 5.43 -1.46
CA GLU A 79 -2.30 4.66 -0.54
C GLU A 79 -2.90 3.26 -0.41
N ILE A 80 -2.11 2.22 -0.71
CA ILE A 80 -2.53 0.83 -0.61
C ILE A 80 -1.75 0.07 0.46
N THR A 81 -2.44 -0.83 1.16
CA THR A 81 -1.77 -1.76 2.08
C THR A 81 -0.96 -2.79 1.31
N LEU A 82 0.16 -3.23 1.88
CA LEU A 82 0.92 -4.37 1.38
C LEU A 82 1.02 -5.46 2.47
N PRO A 83 0.80 -6.75 2.13
CA PRO A 83 0.37 -7.28 0.84
C PRO A 83 -1.15 -7.20 0.57
N GLY A 84 -1.94 -6.59 1.46
CA GLY A 84 -3.41 -6.63 1.38
C GLY A 84 -4.03 -6.00 0.12
N GLY A 85 -3.39 -4.96 -0.43
CA GLY A 85 -3.84 -4.26 -1.63
C GLY A 85 -5.10 -3.40 -1.43
N GLU A 86 -5.50 -3.16 -0.19
CA GLU A 86 -6.64 -2.33 0.18
C GLU A 86 -6.28 -0.86 0.06
N VAL A 87 -7.16 -0.05 -0.54
CA VAL A 87 -6.98 1.40 -0.60
C VAL A 87 -7.40 1.98 0.75
N VAL A 88 -6.45 2.52 1.50
CA VAL A 88 -6.69 3.11 2.84
C VAL A 88 -6.72 4.63 2.83
N TRP A 89 -6.29 5.25 1.72
CA TRP A 89 -6.42 6.68 1.46
C TRP A 89 -6.46 6.93 -0.04
N SER A 90 -7.15 7.99 -0.48
CA SER A 90 -7.16 8.41 -1.88
C SER A 90 -7.38 9.91 -2.04
N TYR A 91 -6.82 10.46 -3.10
CA TYR A 91 -7.06 11.81 -3.58
C TYR A 91 -7.26 11.81 -5.10
N ASP A 92 -8.37 12.36 -5.57
CA ASP A 92 -8.67 12.56 -6.99
C ASP A 92 -8.57 14.05 -7.34
N ALA A 93 -7.47 14.42 -8.00
CA ALA A 93 -7.21 15.81 -8.37
C ALA A 93 -8.20 16.34 -9.42
N ALA A 94 -8.96 15.49 -10.13
CA ALA A 94 -9.97 15.94 -11.07
C ALA A 94 -11.29 16.32 -10.39
N GLN A 95 -11.51 15.87 -9.14
CA GLN A 95 -12.76 16.07 -8.40
C GLN A 95 -12.59 16.90 -7.13
N GLN A 96 -11.43 16.81 -6.49
CA GLN A 96 -11.17 17.46 -5.20
C GLN A 96 -10.40 18.75 -5.40
N ASN A 97 -10.82 19.80 -4.68
CA ASN A 97 -10.21 21.14 -4.74
C ASN A 97 -10.20 21.78 -6.14
N ARG A 98 -11.16 21.42 -7.00
CA ARG A 98 -11.32 21.95 -8.36
C ARG A 98 -12.78 22.04 -8.77
N GLU A 99 -13.10 23.04 -9.60
CA GLU A 99 -14.44 23.28 -10.15
C GLU A 99 -14.45 23.52 -11.68
N ASP A 100 -13.28 23.56 -12.33
CA ASP A 100 -13.15 23.97 -13.74
C ASP A 100 -13.39 22.84 -14.75
N GLY A 101 -13.53 21.59 -14.28
CA GLY A 101 -13.75 20.40 -15.11
C GLY A 101 -12.59 20.10 -16.08
N LYS A 102 -11.43 20.74 -15.92
CA LYS A 102 -10.30 20.54 -16.83
C LYS A 102 -9.60 19.23 -16.53
N LYS A 103 -9.05 18.62 -17.59
CA LYS A 103 -8.18 17.45 -17.45
C LYS A 103 -6.97 17.81 -16.59
N VAL A 104 -6.67 16.96 -15.62
CA VAL A 104 -5.47 17.07 -14.79
C VAL A 104 -4.73 15.74 -14.79
N GLU A 105 -3.41 15.82 -14.66
CA GLU A 105 -2.54 14.66 -14.52
C GLU A 105 -1.56 14.94 -13.39
N VAL A 106 -1.40 13.96 -12.51
CA VAL A 106 -0.41 13.99 -11.43
C VAL A 106 0.82 13.24 -11.93
N HIS A 107 1.97 13.91 -11.96
CA HIS A 107 3.22 13.33 -12.48
C HIS A 107 4.21 12.95 -11.37
N ALA A 108 3.99 13.47 -10.16
CA ALA A 108 4.72 13.12 -8.95
C ALA A 108 3.78 13.30 -7.75
N CYS A 109 3.99 12.54 -6.69
CA CYS A 109 3.25 12.72 -5.44
C CYS A 109 4.13 12.31 -4.26
N GLN A 110 4.11 12.99 -3.13
CA GLN A 110 4.97 12.64 -2.00
C GLN A 110 4.25 12.73 -0.66
N ARG A 111 4.36 11.69 0.17
CA ARG A 111 3.98 11.80 1.59
C ARG A 111 5.05 12.61 2.32
N LEU A 112 4.63 13.74 2.90
CA LEU A 112 5.49 14.61 3.69
C LEU A 112 5.58 14.12 5.14
N ALA A 113 6.61 14.56 5.86
CA ALA A 113 6.86 14.16 7.24
C ALA A 113 5.72 14.52 8.22
N ASN A 114 4.92 15.55 7.90
CA ASN A 114 3.75 15.95 8.69
C ASN A 114 2.47 15.16 8.36
N GLY A 115 2.54 14.17 7.47
CA GLY A 115 1.41 13.37 7.03
C GLY A 115 0.60 13.95 5.87
N SER A 116 0.85 15.18 5.43
CA SER A 116 0.25 15.72 4.20
C SER A 116 0.81 15.04 2.95
N THR A 117 0.10 15.14 1.83
CA THR A 117 0.58 14.68 0.51
C THR A 117 0.79 15.90 -0.39
N LEU A 118 1.99 16.02 -0.96
CA LEU A 118 2.33 16.94 -2.04
C LEU A 118 2.00 16.31 -3.40
#